data_AF-A0A352ABF8-F1
#
_entry.id   AF-A0A352ABF8-F1
#
_cell.length_a   1.000
_cell.length_b   1.000
_cell.length_c   1.000
_cell.angle_alpha   90.00
_cell.angle_beta   90.00
_cell.angle_gamma   90.00
#
_symmetry.space_group_name_H-M   'P 1'
#
loop_
_entity.id
_entity.type
_entity.pdbx_description
1 polymer ?
#
loop_
_entity_poly.entity_id
_entity_poly.type
_entity_poly.pdbx_seq_one_letter_code
_entity_poly.pdbx_strand_id
1 'polypeptide(L)'
;MLSALSQVGMIIHKRLINILAIALSIIPQLAYAQTQSYPTDEEIQELMPDFQREVEYWNQYEEPERQSEARAFAENWSRRDPAIVLFLGSWSGWEETTDIYPSKTEGQVCIIHTSEPEASFSLGQVFNQRIYTDRGEVIFQQGNYVGVAWSNDNEAGIEAGITAYRLIAPTEVLTSESLSYWDGGDRIIEQFNAAGCIAEALAAMVR
;
A
#
# COMPACT_ATOMS: atom_id res chain seq x y z
N MET A 1 -79.25 30.26 5.51
CA MET A 1 -78.28 31.37 5.56
C MET A 1 -77.18 30.98 6.54
N LEU A 2 -75.97 30.77 6.01
CA LEU A 2 -74.63 30.70 6.63
C LEU A 2 -74.44 29.88 7.92
N SER A 3 -73.95 28.64 7.77
CA SER A 3 -72.56 28.17 8.06
C SER A 3 -72.29 28.01 9.57
N ALA A 4 -72.55 26.85 10.16
CA ALA A 4 -71.75 25.62 10.14
C ALA A 4 -70.41 25.71 10.93
N LEU A 5 -70.44 25.00 12.08
CA LEU A 5 -69.41 24.13 12.65
C LEU A 5 -68.21 24.81 13.36
N SER A 6 -68.09 24.66 14.69
CA SER A 6 -67.56 23.47 15.42
C SER A 6 -66.03 23.55 15.48
N GLN A 7 -65.30 23.36 16.57
CA GLN A 7 -65.51 22.88 17.94
C GLN A 7 -64.13 23.02 18.63
N VAL A 8 -64.14 23.07 19.97
CA VAL A 8 -63.18 22.38 20.88
C VAL A 8 -61.68 22.76 20.73
N GLY A 9 -60.92 23.10 21.75
CA GLY A 9 -61.11 22.99 23.19
C GLY A 9 -59.74 22.94 23.86
N MET A 10 -59.72 23.39 25.10
CA MET A 10 -58.81 23.00 26.18
C MET A 10 -57.32 23.39 26.08
N ILE A 11 -57.06 24.51 26.76
CA ILE A 11 -55.77 25.02 27.23
C ILE A 11 -55.09 23.96 28.12
N ILE A 12 -53.94 23.43 27.71
CA ILE A 12 -53.07 22.61 28.55
C ILE A 12 -51.89 23.47 29.04
N HIS A 13 -51.75 23.47 30.37
CA HIS A 13 -50.79 24.21 31.17
C HIS A 13 -49.38 23.61 31.11
N LYS A 14 -48.40 24.50 30.98
CA LYS A 14 -47.04 24.49 31.60
C LYS A 14 -46.07 23.32 31.34
N ARG A 15 -44.97 23.73 30.68
CA ARG A 15 -43.54 23.53 31.03
C ARG A 15 -43.01 22.10 31.08
N LEU A 16 -42.17 21.77 30.10
CA LEU A 16 -40.71 21.70 30.27
C LEU A 16 -40.08 21.35 28.91
N ILE A 17 -39.34 22.30 28.38
CA ILE A 17 -38.56 22.18 27.14
C ILE A 17 -37.29 21.40 27.51
N ASN A 18 -37.26 20.11 27.20
CA ASN A 18 -36.02 19.33 27.17
C ASN A 18 -35.49 19.36 25.73
N ILE A 19 -34.60 20.31 25.45
CA ILE A 19 -33.79 20.33 24.22
C ILE A 19 -32.74 19.23 24.37
N LEU A 20 -32.93 18.11 23.67
CA LEU A 20 -31.88 17.13 23.49
C LEU A 20 -30.91 17.67 22.44
N ALA A 21 -29.80 18.24 22.89
CA ALA A 21 -28.68 18.61 22.04
C ALA A 21 -28.04 17.33 21.49
N ILE A 22 -28.38 16.98 20.24
CA ILE A 22 -27.62 15.98 19.48
C ILE A 22 -26.30 16.65 19.15
N ALA A 23 -25.27 16.33 19.94
CA ALA A 23 -23.90 16.66 19.61
C ALA A 23 -23.58 16.01 18.26
N LEU A 24 -23.40 16.84 17.22
CA LEU A 24 -22.68 16.42 16.03
C LEU A 24 -21.28 16.05 16.50
N SER A 25 -21.04 14.75 16.66
CA SER A 25 -19.70 14.18 16.61
C SER A 25 -19.16 14.49 15.23
N ILE A 26 -18.44 15.60 15.13
CA ILE A 26 -17.58 15.92 14.00
C ILE A 26 -16.57 14.78 13.97
N ILE A 27 -16.78 13.79 13.09
CA ILE A 27 -15.77 12.79 12.75
C ILE A 27 -14.72 13.58 11.96
N PRO A 28 -13.54 13.90 12.52
CA PRO A 28 -12.54 14.66 11.80
C PRO A 28 -11.55 13.67 11.20
N GLN A 29 -12.00 12.80 10.29
CA GLN A 29 -11.11 11.79 9.69
C GLN A 29 -11.51 11.42 8.26
N LEU A 30 -11.67 12.38 7.36
CA LEU A 30 -11.46 12.19 5.91
C LEU A 30 -11.10 13.55 5.28
N ALA A 31 -9.98 14.11 5.73
CA ALA A 31 -9.34 15.24 5.07
C ALA A 31 -7.89 14.85 4.75
N TYR A 32 -7.74 13.74 4.03
CA TYR A 32 -6.57 13.49 3.18
C TYR A 32 -7.12 13.17 1.79
N ALA A 33 -7.57 14.23 1.11
CA ALA A 33 -7.59 14.22 -0.34
C ALA A 33 -6.38 15.06 -0.77
N GLN A 34 -5.17 14.53 -0.55
CA GLN A 34 -4.16 14.76 -1.58
C GLN A 34 -4.70 14.00 -2.79
N THR A 35 -4.88 14.69 -3.90
CA THR A 35 -5.13 14.09 -5.22
C THR A 35 -3.89 13.32 -5.64
N GLN A 36 -3.57 12.26 -4.90
CA GLN A 36 -2.58 11.29 -5.33
C GLN A 36 -3.18 10.59 -6.54
N SER A 37 -2.63 10.88 -7.71
CA SER A 37 -3.03 10.25 -8.96
C SER A 37 -2.37 8.88 -9.01
N TYR A 38 -3.19 7.83 -9.18
CA TYR A 38 -2.71 6.52 -9.56
C TYR A 38 -2.83 6.37 -11.08
N PRO A 39 -1.92 5.63 -11.73
CA PRO A 39 -2.07 5.34 -13.15
C PRO A 39 -3.37 4.56 -13.41
N THR A 40 -4.08 4.94 -14.47
CA THR A 40 -5.29 4.23 -14.91
C THR A 40 -4.94 2.88 -15.53
N ASP A 41 -5.93 2.02 -15.72
CA ASP A 41 -5.72 0.76 -16.43
C ASP A 41 -5.21 1.01 -17.86
N GLU A 42 -5.72 2.02 -18.55
CA GLU A 42 -5.25 2.42 -19.88
C GLU A 42 -3.79 2.88 -19.86
N GLU A 43 -3.40 3.73 -18.91
CA GLU A 43 -2.00 4.19 -18.77
C GLU A 43 -1.06 3.01 -18.48
N ILE A 44 -1.47 2.08 -17.60
CA ILE A 44 -0.70 0.86 -17.34
C ILE A 44 -0.59 0.01 -18.63
N GLN A 45 -1.66 -0.14 -19.41
CA GLN A 45 -1.60 -0.89 -20.67
C GLN A 45 -0.64 -0.25 -21.69
N GLU A 46 -0.60 1.09 -21.77
CA GLU A 46 0.33 1.81 -22.64
C GLU A 46 1.80 1.60 -22.23
N LEU A 47 2.07 1.40 -20.94
CA LEU A 47 3.40 1.13 -20.38
C LEU A 47 3.84 -0.34 -20.50
N MET A 48 2.94 -1.28 -20.85
CA MET A 48 3.28 -2.70 -20.89
C MET A 48 4.39 -3.09 -21.86
N PRO A 49 4.54 -2.47 -23.05
CA PRO A 49 5.68 -2.74 -23.93
C PRO A 49 7.03 -2.45 -23.25
N ASP A 50 7.13 -1.38 -22.45
CA ASP A 50 8.36 -1.03 -21.74
C ASP A 50 8.65 -2.03 -20.62
N PHE A 51 7.64 -2.39 -19.84
CA PHE A 51 7.75 -3.45 -18.83
C PHE A 51 8.22 -4.77 -19.43
N GLN A 52 7.62 -5.22 -20.54
CA GLN A 52 8.01 -6.49 -21.18
C GLN A 52 9.44 -6.45 -21.72
N ARG A 53 9.92 -5.29 -22.19
CA ARG A 53 11.30 -5.12 -22.64
C ARG A 53 12.28 -5.27 -21.47
N GLU A 54 11.97 -4.71 -20.31
CA GLU A 54 12.80 -4.87 -19.11
C GLU A 54 12.77 -6.30 -18.57
N VAL A 55 11.60 -6.95 -18.56
CA VAL A 55 11.48 -8.37 -18.21
C VAL A 55 12.37 -9.24 -19.12
N GLU A 56 12.34 -9.01 -20.43
CA GLU A 56 13.19 -9.76 -21.37
C GLU A 56 14.68 -9.53 -21.10
N TYR A 57 15.08 -8.30 -20.76
CA TYR A 57 16.45 -8.01 -20.35
C TYR A 57 16.83 -8.79 -19.07
N TRP A 58 15.94 -8.87 -18.08
CA TRP A 58 16.22 -9.53 -16.81
C TRP A 58 16.15 -11.06 -16.86
N ASN A 59 15.46 -11.64 -17.84
CA ASN A 59 15.36 -13.09 -18.01
C ASN A 59 16.74 -13.79 -18.11
N GLN A 60 17.76 -13.10 -18.62
CA GLN A 60 19.11 -13.66 -18.71
C GLN A 60 19.83 -13.79 -17.35
N TYR A 61 19.27 -13.19 -16.30
CA TYR A 61 19.84 -13.14 -14.95
C TYR A 61 18.94 -13.86 -13.92
N GLU A 62 18.05 -14.75 -14.34
CA GLU A 62 17.21 -15.50 -13.41
C GLU A 62 18.03 -16.35 -12.43
N GLU A 63 17.58 -16.36 -11.17
CA GLU A 63 18.14 -17.16 -10.08
C GLU A 63 17.05 -18.08 -9.49
N PRO A 64 16.75 -19.22 -10.14
CA PRO A 64 15.55 -20.01 -9.81
C PRO A 64 15.50 -20.53 -8.38
N GLU A 65 16.65 -20.84 -7.78
CA GLU A 65 16.76 -21.35 -6.41
C GLU A 65 16.35 -20.27 -5.40
N ARG A 66 16.95 -19.08 -5.49
CA ARG A 66 16.64 -17.93 -4.61
C ARG A 66 15.19 -17.47 -4.78
N GLN A 67 14.67 -17.48 -6.00
CA GLN A 67 13.26 -17.22 -6.27
C GLN A 67 12.34 -18.28 -5.65
N SER A 68 12.76 -19.54 -5.64
CA SER A 68 12.02 -20.62 -4.98
C SER A 68 11.98 -20.44 -3.46
N GLU A 69 13.10 -20.05 -2.85
CA GLU A 69 13.16 -19.70 -1.43
C GLU A 69 12.23 -18.52 -1.09
N ALA A 70 12.25 -17.47 -1.92
CA ALA A 70 11.38 -16.31 -1.77
C ALA A 70 9.89 -16.68 -1.80
N ARG A 71 9.48 -17.53 -2.76
CA ARG A 71 8.11 -18.02 -2.86
C ARG A 71 7.71 -18.87 -1.65
N ALA A 72 8.58 -19.78 -1.21
CA ALA A 72 8.32 -20.59 -0.02
C ALA A 72 8.19 -19.72 1.25
N PHE A 73 9.01 -18.67 1.35
CA PHE A 73 8.87 -17.66 2.41
C PHE A 73 7.50 -16.98 2.36
N ALA A 74 7.10 -16.49 1.18
CA ALA A 74 5.82 -15.80 0.99
C ALA A 74 4.61 -16.71 1.25
N GLU A 75 4.67 -17.98 0.83
CA GLU A 75 3.60 -18.97 1.04
C GLU A 75 3.25 -19.19 2.52
N ASN A 76 4.22 -19.01 3.43
CA ASN A 76 3.96 -19.11 4.87
C ASN A 76 2.97 -18.05 5.39
N TRP A 77 2.75 -16.97 4.62
CA TRP A 77 1.80 -15.90 4.93
C TRP A 77 0.40 -16.17 4.39
N SER A 78 0.21 -17.16 3.51
CA SER A 78 -1.08 -17.46 2.87
C SER A 78 -2.25 -17.68 3.84
N ARG A 79 -1.97 -18.23 5.03
CA ARG A 79 -2.99 -18.45 6.07
C ARG A 79 -3.40 -17.17 6.79
N ARG A 80 -2.52 -16.18 6.87
CA ARG A 80 -2.75 -14.92 7.59
C ARG A 80 -3.32 -13.87 6.65
N ASP A 81 -2.72 -13.75 5.48
CA ASP A 81 -3.10 -12.77 4.48
C ASP A 81 -2.75 -13.30 3.08
N PRO A 82 -3.70 -13.97 2.40
CA PRO A 82 -3.44 -14.51 1.06
C PRO A 82 -3.31 -13.44 -0.01
N ALA A 83 -3.79 -12.21 0.22
CA ALA A 83 -3.81 -11.16 -0.80
C ALA A 83 -2.40 -10.62 -1.09
N ILE A 84 -1.53 -10.60 -0.08
CA ILE A 84 -0.18 -10.03 -0.19
C ILE A 84 0.88 -11.03 -0.67
N VAL A 85 0.58 -12.34 -0.66
CA VAL A 85 1.58 -13.42 -0.87
C VAL A 85 2.39 -13.24 -2.14
N LEU A 86 1.76 -12.84 -3.25
CA LEU A 86 2.45 -12.71 -4.53
C LEU A 86 3.49 -11.59 -4.57
N PHE A 87 3.47 -10.68 -3.59
CA PHE A 87 4.32 -9.51 -3.56
C PHE A 87 5.44 -9.62 -2.53
N LEU A 88 5.35 -10.49 -1.54
CA LEU A 88 6.35 -10.58 -0.49
C LEU A 88 7.69 -11.07 -1.03
N GLY A 89 8.76 -10.34 -0.71
CA GLY A 89 10.11 -10.66 -1.16
C GLY A 89 10.95 -9.41 -1.42
N SER A 90 12.21 -9.66 -1.76
CA SER A 90 13.15 -8.66 -2.26
C SER A 90 13.15 -8.68 -3.79
N TRP A 91 12.90 -7.52 -4.37
CA TRP A 91 12.79 -7.32 -5.82
C TRP A 91 13.89 -6.36 -6.30
N SER A 92 14.69 -6.78 -7.28
CA SER A 92 15.83 -6.01 -7.80
C SER A 92 15.50 -5.36 -9.14
N GLY A 93 15.73 -4.06 -9.22
CA GLY A 93 15.72 -3.25 -10.43
C GLY A 93 17.14 -2.88 -10.88
N TRP A 94 17.27 -1.83 -11.70
CA TRP A 94 18.56 -1.30 -12.11
C TRP A 94 19.18 -0.45 -11.00
N GLU A 95 20.19 -0.97 -10.30
CA GLU A 95 20.88 -0.28 -9.20
C GLU A 95 19.97 0.09 -8.01
N GLU A 96 18.80 -0.54 -7.93
CA GLU A 96 17.80 -0.29 -6.91
C GLU A 96 17.12 -1.59 -6.45
N THR A 97 16.57 -1.57 -5.24
CA THR A 97 15.75 -2.67 -4.71
C THR A 97 14.44 -2.16 -4.16
N THR A 98 13.43 -3.02 -4.24
CA THR A 98 12.12 -2.86 -3.62
C THR A 98 11.86 -4.07 -2.75
N ASP A 99 11.93 -3.92 -1.44
CA ASP A 99 11.64 -4.96 -0.46
C ASP A 99 10.21 -4.81 0.07
N ILE A 100 9.40 -5.86 -0.05
CA ILE A 100 7.98 -5.84 0.32
C ILE A 100 7.73 -6.76 1.50
N TYR A 101 7.36 -6.15 2.62
CA TYR A 101 7.13 -6.78 3.92
C TYR A 101 5.64 -6.86 4.24
N PRO A 102 5.23 -7.89 5.00
CA PRO A 102 3.87 -7.98 5.52
C PRO A 102 3.62 -6.98 6.67
N SER A 103 2.37 -6.56 6.82
CA SER A 103 1.88 -5.74 7.94
C SER A 103 1.03 -6.57 8.91
N LYS A 104 0.79 -6.02 10.11
CA LYS A 104 -0.25 -6.52 11.02
C LYS A 104 -1.67 -6.25 10.48
N THR A 105 -1.82 -5.28 9.59
CA THR A 105 -3.08 -4.89 8.96
C THR A 105 -3.29 -5.72 7.69
N GLU A 106 -4.45 -6.38 7.58
CA GLU A 106 -4.80 -7.22 6.42
C GLU A 106 -4.84 -6.41 5.11
N GLY A 107 -4.28 -6.97 4.05
CA GLY A 107 -4.11 -6.38 2.74
C GLY A 107 -3.08 -5.25 2.69
N GLN A 108 -2.47 -4.86 3.80
CA GLN A 108 -1.45 -3.82 3.82
C GLN A 108 -0.04 -4.43 3.75
N VAL A 109 0.82 -3.79 2.98
CA VAL A 109 2.25 -4.11 2.89
C VAL A 109 3.09 -2.89 3.24
N CYS A 110 4.31 -3.16 3.68
CA CYS A 110 5.32 -2.14 3.91
C CYS A 110 6.42 -2.30 2.88
N ILE A 111 6.78 -1.20 2.24
CA ILE A 111 7.69 -1.21 1.10
C ILE A 111 8.91 -0.38 1.48
N ILE A 112 10.09 -0.96 1.29
CA ILE A 112 11.35 -0.24 1.42
C ILE A 112 11.98 -0.23 0.05
N HIS A 113 12.19 0.98 -0.46
CA HIS A 113 12.88 1.18 -1.71
C HIS A 113 14.27 1.72 -1.41
N THR A 114 15.30 1.12 -1.99
CA THR A 114 16.69 1.57 -1.86
C THR A 114 17.29 1.82 -3.24
N SER A 115 17.93 2.98 -3.40
CA SER A 115 18.58 3.42 -4.64
C SER A 115 19.66 4.42 -4.24
N GLU A 116 20.94 4.10 -4.48
CA GLU A 116 22.06 4.80 -3.83
C GLU A 116 22.03 6.31 -4.11
N PRO A 117 22.14 7.18 -3.08
CA PRO A 117 22.43 6.89 -1.66
C PRO A 117 21.19 6.77 -0.74
N GLU A 118 20.00 6.81 -1.31
CA GLU A 118 18.76 7.01 -0.57
C GLU A 118 18.04 5.69 -0.28
N ALA A 119 17.37 5.65 0.87
CA ALA A 119 16.32 4.67 1.12
C ALA A 119 15.03 5.40 1.50
N SER A 120 13.91 4.74 1.24
CA SER A 120 12.61 5.35 1.46
C SER A 120 11.57 4.30 1.86
N PHE A 121 10.63 4.72 2.71
CA PHE A 121 9.54 3.89 3.18
C PHE A 121 8.21 4.29 2.51
N SER A 122 7.38 3.31 2.19
CA SER A 122 6.02 3.51 1.69
C SER A 122 5.07 2.47 2.27
N LEU A 123 3.81 2.87 2.46
CA LEU A 123 2.71 1.94 2.69
C LEU A 123 2.01 1.59 1.38
N GLY A 124 1.70 0.31 1.22
CA GLY A 124 0.90 -0.20 0.12
C GLY A 124 -0.38 -0.86 0.60
N GLN A 125 -1.48 -0.65 -0.13
CA GLN A 125 -2.72 -1.39 0.06
C GLN A 125 -2.97 -2.30 -1.13
N VAL A 126 -3.15 -3.59 -0.88
CA VAL A 126 -3.52 -4.57 -1.89
C VAL A 126 -5.02 -4.49 -2.17
N PHE A 127 -5.34 -4.25 -3.44
CA PHE A 127 -6.69 -4.29 -3.97
C PHE A 127 -6.65 -4.85 -5.40
N ASN A 128 -7.53 -5.81 -5.72
CA ASN A 128 -7.59 -6.45 -7.04
C ASN A 128 -6.23 -6.97 -7.55
N GLN A 129 -5.45 -7.63 -6.68
CA GLN A 129 -4.12 -8.18 -7.02
C GLN A 129 -3.13 -7.11 -7.50
N ARG A 130 -3.24 -5.88 -6.98
CA ARG A 130 -2.28 -4.80 -7.18
C ARG A 130 -2.06 -4.09 -5.86
N ILE A 131 -0.88 -3.54 -5.66
CA ILE A 131 -0.59 -2.66 -4.53
C ILE A 131 -0.75 -1.22 -5.00
N TYR A 132 -1.52 -0.44 -4.25
CA TYR A 132 -1.63 1.01 -4.40
C TYR A 132 -0.82 1.66 -3.28
N THR A 133 0.25 2.38 -3.63
CA THR A 133 1.16 2.98 -2.64
C THR A 133 0.68 4.35 -2.19
N ASP A 134 1.13 4.80 -1.02
CA ASP A 134 0.95 6.18 -0.56
C ASP A 134 1.72 7.22 -1.39
N ARG A 135 2.50 6.77 -2.38
CA ARG A 135 3.21 7.58 -3.38
C ARG A 135 2.51 7.66 -4.73
N GLY A 136 1.32 7.06 -4.87
CA GLY A 136 0.59 7.05 -6.14
C GLY A 136 1.10 6.03 -7.16
N GLU A 137 1.93 5.08 -6.74
CA GLU A 137 2.37 4.00 -7.62
C GLU A 137 1.37 2.85 -7.57
N VAL A 138 1.32 2.11 -8.67
CA VAL A 138 0.63 0.84 -8.76
C VAL A 138 1.65 -0.26 -9.01
N ILE A 139 1.74 -1.21 -8.09
CA ILE A 139 2.58 -2.40 -8.22
C ILE A 139 1.72 -3.59 -8.61
N PHE A 140 2.10 -4.29 -9.68
CA PHE A 140 1.44 -5.52 -10.12
C PHE A 140 2.49 -6.60 -10.40
N GLN A 141 2.11 -7.87 -10.26
CA GLN A 141 3.01 -9.00 -10.45
C GLN A 141 2.73 -9.72 -11.78
N GLN A 142 3.79 -10.12 -12.47
CA GLN A 142 3.75 -11.05 -13.61
C GLN A 142 4.89 -12.07 -13.47
N GLY A 143 4.58 -13.25 -12.95
CA GLY A 143 5.57 -14.32 -12.76
C GLY A 143 6.63 -13.96 -11.71
N ASN A 144 7.90 -13.95 -12.08
CA ASN A 144 8.98 -13.59 -11.16
C ASN A 144 9.31 -12.10 -11.16
N TYR A 145 8.37 -11.26 -11.64
CA TYR A 145 8.58 -9.83 -11.81
C TYR A 145 7.43 -9.04 -11.19
N VAL A 146 7.76 -7.87 -10.65
CA VAL A 146 6.78 -6.82 -10.37
C VAL A 146 7.04 -5.63 -11.28
N GLY A 147 5.97 -5.02 -11.79
CA GLY A 147 6.02 -3.72 -12.43
C GLY A 147 5.58 -2.66 -11.42
N VAL A 148 6.36 -1.61 -11.25
CA VAL A 148 5.99 -0.42 -10.47
C VAL A 148 5.69 0.70 -11.47
N ALA A 149 4.41 1.06 -11.60
CA ALA A 149 3.96 2.09 -12.53
C ALA A 149 3.58 3.38 -11.78
N TRP A 150 3.86 4.53 -12.36
CA TRP A 150 3.48 5.84 -11.84
C TRP A 150 2.87 6.72 -12.93
N SER A 151 1.94 7.60 -12.54
CA SER A 151 1.36 8.60 -13.43
C SER A 151 2.31 9.76 -13.66
N ASN A 152 2.03 10.56 -14.69
CA ASN A 152 2.64 11.87 -14.86
C ASN A 152 2.37 12.74 -13.63
N ASP A 153 3.43 13.26 -13.04
CA ASP A 153 3.32 14.35 -12.07
C ASP A 153 3.73 15.65 -12.77
N ASN A 154 2.73 16.38 -13.24
CA ASN A 154 2.91 17.66 -13.93
C ASN A 154 3.55 18.74 -13.02
N GLU A 155 3.43 18.62 -11.69
CA GLU A 155 4.02 19.56 -10.74
C GLU A 155 5.50 19.26 -10.50
N ALA A 156 5.88 17.98 -10.47
CA ALA A 156 7.26 17.53 -10.35
C ALA A 156 8.02 17.44 -11.69
N GLY A 157 7.31 17.53 -12.82
CA GLY A 157 7.89 17.33 -14.15
C GLY A 157 8.30 15.88 -14.42
N ILE A 158 7.69 14.93 -13.73
CA ILE A 158 7.96 13.50 -13.87
C ILE A 158 7.00 12.94 -14.90
N GLU A 159 7.56 12.35 -15.95
CA GLU A 159 6.77 11.62 -16.95
C GLU A 159 6.29 10.28 -16.38
N ALA A 160 5.10 9.84 -16.79
CA ALA A 160 4.57 8.53 -16.48
C ALA A 160 5.54 7.45 -16.93
N GLY A 161 5.67 6.40 -16.14
CA GLY A 161 6.63 5.37 -16.43
C GLY A 161 6.36 4.09 -15.66
N ILE A 162 7.18 3.09 -15.98
CA ILE A 162 7.17 1.80 -15.33
C ILE A 162 8.59 1.28 -15.20
N THR A 163 8.86 0.59 -14.11
CA THR A 163 10.10 -0.19 -13.93
C THR A 163 9.77 -1.62 -13.52
N ALA A 164 10.46 -2.58 -14.11
CA ALA A 164 10.38 -3.99 -13.79
C ALA A 164 11.44 -4.38 -12.76
N TYR A 165 11.01 -5.01 -11.68
CA TYR A 165 11.89 -5.58 -10.66
C TYR A 165 11.78 -7.09 -10.68
N ARG A 166 12.92 -7.79 -10.64
CA ARG A 166 13.02 -9.25 -10.58
C ARG A 166 13.00 -9.72 -9.13
N LEU A 167 12.26 -10.77 -8.82
CA LEU A 167 12.34 -11.45 -7.53
C LEU A 167 13.75 -12.06 -7.36
N ILE A 168 14.45 -11.67 -6.29
CA ILE A 168 15.84 -12.12 -6.04
C ILE A 168 16.02 -12.86 -4.71
N ALA A 169 15.15 -12.65 -3.72
CA ALA A 169 15.30 -13.28 -2.41
C ALA A 169 14.02 -13.14 -1.55
N PRO A 170 13.88 -13.92 -0.46
CA PRO A 170 13.03 -13.52 0.66
C PRO A 170 13.44 -12.12 1.16
N THR A 171 12.50 -11.34 1.69
CA THR A 171 12.86 -10.11 2.42
C THR A 171 13.71 -10.46 3.64
N GLU A 172 14.81 -9.74 3.81
CA GLU A 172 15.67 -9.89 4.99
C GLU A 172 15.03 -9.28 6.24
N VAL A 173 15.51 -9.65 7.43
CA VAL A 173 15.03 -9.02 8.66
C VAL A 173 15.54 -7.57 8.69
N LEU A 174 14.62 -6.61 8.68
CA LEU A 174 14.98 -5.20 8.72
C LEU A 174 15.59 -4.83 10.08
N THR A 175 16.79 -4.25 10.06
CA THR A 175 17.51 -3.78 11.25
C THR A 175 18.07 -2.38 11.07
N SER A 176 18.40 -1.69 12.16
CA SER A 176 19.11 -0.41 12.07
C SER A 176 20.47 -0.54 11.38
N GLU A 177 21.14 -1.69 11.53
CA GLU A 177 22.42 -1.96 10.87
C GLU A 177 22.25 -2.08 9.35
N SER A 178 21.24 -2.82 8.88
CA SER A 178 20.94 -2.97 7.44
C SER A 178 20.58 -1.65 6.77
N LEU A 179 20.11 -0.65 7.53
CA LEU A 179 19.76 0.66 7.02
C LEU A 179 20.79 1.76 7.31
N SER A 180 21.86 1.44 8.03
CA SER A 180 22.86 2.44 8.49
C SER A 180 23.64 3.13 7.37
N TYR A 181 23.71 2.49 6.19
CA TYR A 181 24.37 3.03 5.01
C TYR A 181 23.51 4.06 4.25
N TRP A 182 22.19 3.98 4.35
CA TRP A 182 21.28 4.74 3.52
C TRP A 182 20.84 6.04 4.19
N ASP A 183 20.76 7.11 3.40
CA ASP A 183 20.19 8.36 3.85
C ASP A 183 18.73 8.15 4.28
N GLY A 184 18.42 8.50 5.53
CA GLY A 184 17.09 8.33 6.11
C GLY A 184 16.82 6.98 6.78
N GLY A 185 17.81 6.10 6.92
CA GLY A 185 17.65 4.76 7.51
C GLY A 185 16.95 4.73 8.88
N ASP A 186 17.35 5.59 9.81
CA ASP A 186 16.73 5.65 11.14
C ASP A 186 15.23 6.00 11.06
N ARG A 187 14.86 6.94 10.19
CA ARG A 187 13.47 7.34 9.96
C ARG A 187 12.65 6.19 9.38
N ILE A 188 13.23 5.39 8.49
CA ILE A 188 12.55 4.22 7.91
C ILE A 188 12.24 3.19 9.00
N ILE A 189 13.18 2.93 9.92
CA ILE A 189 12.93 2.01 11.05
C ILE A 189 11.77 2.52 11.92
N GLU A 190 11.73 3.82 12.21
CA GLU A 190 10.62 4.42 12.96
C GLU A 190 9.28 4.26 12.23
N GLN A 191 9.23 4.56 10.93
CA GLN A 191 8.03 4.44 10.11
C GLN A 191 7.56 2.99 9.97
N PHE A 192 8.50 2.06 9.74
CA PHE A 192 8.23 0.62 9.64
C PHE A 192 7.62 0.07 10.93
N ASN A 193 8.16 0.44 12.08
CA ASN A 193 7.63 0.04 13.38
C ASN A 193 6.26 0.68 13.66
N ALA A 194 6.10 1.97 13.36
CA ALA A 194 4.85 2.70 13.57
C ALA A 194 3.70 2.16 12.70
N ALA A 195 3.99 1.72 11.48
CA ALA A 195 3.06 1.07 10.57
C ALA A 195 2.69 -0.36 10.99
N GLY A 196 3.37 -0.95 11.97
CA GLY A 196 3.12 -2.32 12.40
C GLY A 196 3.60 -3.37 11.42
N CYS A 197 4.61 -3.05 10.61
CA CYS A 197 5.26 -3.97 9.69
C CYS A 197 5.94 -5.12 10.44
N ILE A 198 6.07 -6.27 9.80
CA ILE A 198 6.64 -7.48 10.40
C ILE A 198 7.92 -7.84 9.66
N ALA A 199 9.06 -7.70 10.35
CA ALA A 199 10.38 -8.05 9.83
C ALA A 199 10.71 -9.55 9.96
N GLU A 200 9.89 -10.33 10.67
CA GLU A 200 10.16 -11.75 10.93
C GLU A 200 9.49 -12.66 9.89
N ALA A 201 10.23 -13.64 9.38
CA ALA A 201 9.62 -14.80 8.75
C ALA A 201 8.76 -15.54 9.77
N LEU A 202 7.51 -15.87 9.42
CA LEU A 202 6.52 -16.59 10.25
C LEU A 202 6.95 -18.00 10.74
N ALA A 203 8.23 -18.37 10.66
CA ALA A 203 8.79 -19.54 11.32
C ALA A 203 8.67 -19.48 12.86
N ALA A 204 8.42 -18.31 13.45
CA ALA A 204 8.28 -18.11 14.89
C ALA A 204 6.85 -18.26 15.46
N MET A 205 5.78 -18.29 14.64
CA MET A 205 4.38 -18.36 15.15
C MET A 205 3.73 -19.76 15.06
N VAL A 206 4.50 -20.82 14.82
CA VAL A 206 4.02 -22.22 14.87
C VAL A 206 4.66 -22.99 16.05
N ARG A 207 4.94 -22.29 17.16
CA ARG A 207 5.29 -22.94 18.43
C ARG A 207 4.31 -22.54 19.53
#